data_AF-A0A7C3D681-F1
#
_entry.id   AF-A0A7C3D681-F1
#
_cell.length_a   1.000
_cell.length_b   1.000
_cell.length_c   1.000
_cell.angle_alpha   90.00
_cell.angle_beta   90.00
_cell.angle_gamma   90.00
#
_symmetry.space_group_name_H-M   'P 1'
#
loop_
_entity.id
_entity.type
_entity.pdbx_description
1 polymer ?
#
loop_
_entity_poly.entity_id
_entity_poly.type
_entity_poly.pdbx_seq_one_letter_code
_entity_poly.pdbx_strand_id
1 'polypeptide(L)'
;MVELPDDSVHLVVTSPPYYNIKDYENEHQIGFVQSLHEYFYDLYRVWQECHRVLAPGCRLCVNVGDQFARAIEFGRYKVIPLHSEIIAQAENIGFDFLGSIIWQKKTTMNTTGG
;
A
#
# COMPACT_ATOMS: atom_id res chain seq x y z
N MET A 1 15.73 -4.97 -0.84
CA MET A 1 16.22 -5.30 0.52
C MET A 1 17.37 -6.27 0.39
N VAL A 2 18.42 -5.88 -0.35
CA VAL A 2 19.55 -6.77 -0.67
C VAL A 2 20.40 -7.12 0.55
N GLU A 3 20.26 -6.32 1.61
CA GLU A 3 20.88 -6.49 2.91
C GLU A 3 20.27 -7.61 3.76
N LEU A 4 19.06 -8.10 3.41
CA LEU A 4 18.38 -9.20 4.11
C LEU A 4 18.45 -10.50 3.30
N PRO A 5 18.88 -11.62 3.92
CA PRO A 5 18.81 -12.94 3.29
C PRO A 5 17.36 -13.36 3.00
N ASP A 6 17.22 -14.27 2.04
CA ASP A 6 15.97 -14.99 1.79
C ASP A 6 15.52 -15.74 3.06
N ASP A 7 14.21 -15.90 3.24
CA ASP A 7 13.59 -16.65 4.34
C ASP A 7 14.05 -16.24 5.77
N SER A 8 14.54 -15.01 5.96
CA SER A 8 15.10 -14.55 7.23
C SER A 8 14.11 -13.81 8.15
N VAL A 9 12.96 -13.40 7.61
CA VAL A 9 11.94 -12.60 8.30
C VAL A 9 10.71 -13.44 8.61
N HIS A 10 10.17 -13.29 9.83
CA HIS A 10 9.02 -14.08 10.29
C HIS A 10 7.68 -13.32 10.26
N LEU A 11 7.72 -12.00 10.08
CA LEU A 11 6.53 -11.15 10.01
C LEU A 11 6.92 -9.79 9.40
N VAL A 12 6.13 -9.33 8.43
CA VAL A 12 6.19 -7.94 7.94
C VAL A 12 4.89 -7.26 8.32
N VAL A 13 4.97 -6.13 9.02
CA VAL A 13 3.82 -5.25 9.28
C VAL A 13 4.19 -3.86 8.81
N THR A 14 3.38 -3.28 7.93
CA THR A 14 3.68 -1.97 7.35
C THR A 14 2.42 -1.23 6.92
N SER A 15 2.60 0.04 6.54
CA SER A 15 1.64 0.82 5.78
C SER A 15 2.37 1.46 4.61
N PRO A 16 1.87 1.36 3.37
CA PRO A 16 2.53 2.00 2.25
C PRO A 16 2.51 3.52 2.42
N PRO A 17 3.50 4.25 1.88
CA PRO A 17 3.42 5.70 1.75
C PRO A 17 2.11 6.09 1.04
N TYR A 18 1.42 7.10 1.57
CA TYR A 18 0.12 7.50 1.01
C TYR A 18 0.29 8.17 -0.35
N TYR A 19 -0.41 7.66 -1.36
CA TYR A 19 -0.37 8.22 -2.72
C TYR A 19 -0.83 9.68 -2.74
N ASN A 20 0.07 10.59 -3.08
CA ASN A 20 -0.13 12.02 -3.26
C ASN A 20 -0.78 12.75 -2.06
N ILE A 21 -0.56 12.26 -0.83
CA ILE A 21 -1.07 12.90 0.40
C ILE A 21 0.02 13.65 1.16
N LYS A 22 1.22 13.07 1.24
CA LYS A 22 2.30 13.60 2.08
C LYS A 22 3.62 13.56 1.33
N ASP A 23 4.33 14.68 1.38
CA ASP A 23 5.74 14.75 1.03
C ASP A 23 6.57 14.33 2.25
N TYR A 24 7.42 13.32 2.07
CA TYR A 24 8.35 12.83 3.09
C TYR A 24 9.76 13.45 2.95
N GLU A 25 9.91 14.48 2.12
CA GLU A 25 11.17 15.20 1.88
C GLU A 25 12.30 14.26 1.43
N ASN A 26 11.94 13.21 0.68
CA ASN A 26 12.87 12.23 0.14
C ASN A 26 12.64 12.10 -1.37
N GLU A 27 13.68 12.33 -2.17
CA GLU A 27 13.63 12.28 -3.63
C GLU A 27 13.27 10.90 -4.19
N HIS A 28 13.50 9.84 -3.41
CA HIS A 28 13.20 8.46 -3.76
C HIS A 28 11.93 7.92 -3.08
N GLN A 29 11.11 8.80 -2.50
CA GLN A 29 9.85 8.37 -1.89
C GLN A 29 8.90 7.80 -2.94
N ILE A 30 8.25 6.69 -2.59
CA ILE A 30 7.14 6.15 -3.36
C ILE A 30 5.89 6.95 -3.00
N GLY A 31 5.08 7.28 -4.00
CA GLY A 31 3.75 7.84 -3.83
C GLY A 31 3.64 9.36 -3.90
N PHE A 32 4.71 10.13 -4.02
CA PHE A 32 4.62 11.59 -4.18
C PHE A 32 4.96 12.01 -5.61
N VAL A 33 4.11 12.82 -6.25
CA VAL A 33 4.26 13.27 -7.66
C VAL A 33 4.43 12.10 -8.65
N GLN A 34 3.87 10.93 -8.33
CA GLN A 34 3.83 9.77 -9.23
C GLN A 34 2.47 9.64 -9.92
N SER A 35 2.45 9.08 -11.12
CA SER A 35 1.21 8.51 -11.65
C SER A 35 0.77 7.33 -10.78
N LEU A 36 -0.53 7.02 -10.80
CA LEU A 36 -1.05 5.88 -10.04
C LEU A 36 -0.42 4.55 -10.48
N HIS A 37 -0.09 4.43 -11.76
CA HIS A 37 0.59 3.24 -12.29
C HIS A 37 2.00 3.09 -11.74
N GLU A 38 2.80 4.16 -11.75
CA GLU A 38 4.16 4.14 -11.19
C GLU A 38 4.15 3.82 -9.69
N TYR A 39 3.22 4.41 -8.95
CA TYR A 39 3.02 4.10 -7.53
C TYR A 39 2.79 2.60 -7.29
N PHE A 40 1.84 2.02 -8.02
CA PHE A 40 1.54 0.60 -7.90
C PHE A 40 2.69 -0.30 -8.37
N TYR A 41 3.43 0.10 -9.40
CA TYR A 41 4.60 -0.61 -9.88
C TYR A 41 5.71 -0.65 -8.82
N ASP A 42 5.98 0.47 -8.16
CA ASP A 42 7.00 0.52 -7.11
C ASP A 42 6.56 -0.24 -5.85
N LEU A 43 5.28 -0.18 -5.47
CA LEU A 43 4.74 -1.03 -4.40
C LEU A 43 4.89 -2.51 -4.71
N TYR A 44 4.58 -2.94 -5.94
CA TYR A 44 4.76 -4.33 -6.37
C TYR A 44 6.19 -4.83 -6.14
N ARG A 45 7.20 -4.01 -6.49
CA ARG A 45 8.61 -4.34 -6.26
C ARG A 45 8.95 -4.48 -4.78
N VAL A 46 8.36 -3.67 -3.92
CA VAL A 46 8.50 -3.81 -2.45
C VAL A 46 7.87 -5.11 -1.98
N TRP A 47 6.67 -5.46 -2.45
CA TRP A 47 6.00 -6.70 -2.09
C TRP A 47 6.77 -7.95 -2.54
N GLN A 48 7.41 -7.90 -3.72
CA GLN A 48 8.29 -8.98 -4.18
C GLN A 48 9.46 -9.21 -3.23
N GLU A 49 10.09 -8.13 -2.77
CA GLU A 49 11.17 -8.23 -1.79
C GLU A 49 10.66 -8.73 -0.43
N CYS A 50 9.48 -8.30 0.01
CA CYS A 50 8.85 -8.83 1.22
C CYS A 50 8.58 -10.34 1.11
N HIS A 51 8.13 -10.81 -0.05
CA HIS A 51 7.92 -12.24 -0.29
C HIS A 51 9.24 -13.03 -0.23
N ARG A 52 10.31 -12.53 -0.87
CA ARG A 52 11.62 -13.17 -0.88
C ARG A 52 12.20 -13.36 0.52
N VAL A 53 12.09 -12.35 1.38
CA VAL A 53 12.71 -12.38 2.72
C VAL A 53 11.85 -13.08 3.76
N LEU A 54 10.55 -13.28 3.50
CA LEU A 54 9.64 -13.94 4.43
C LEU A 54 9.86 -15.45 4.43
N ALA A 55 10.10 -16.02 5.61
CA ALA A 55 10.18 -17.47 5.77
C ALA A 55 8.85 -18.15 5.38
N PRO A 56 8.88 -19.40 4.86
CA PRO A 56 7.66 -20.11 4.47
C PRO A 56 6.61 -20.17 5.58
N GLY A 57 5.36 -19.86 5.25
CA GLY A 57 4.23 -19.83 6.19
C GLY A 57 4.13 -18.56 7.05
N CYS A 58 5.06 -17.62 6.90
CA CYS A 58 5.01 -16.31 7.56
C CYS A 58 4.13 -15.32 6.78
N ARG A 59 3.89 -14.13 7.36
CA ARG A 59 2.84 -13.22 6.90
C ARG A 59 3.34 -11.81 6.58
N LEU A 60 2.74 -11.23 5.55
CA LEU A 60 2.75 -9.80 5.24
C LEU A 60 1.41 -9.19 5.66
N CYS A 61 1.44 -8.24 6.58
CA CYS A 61 0.28 -7.47 7.04
C CYS A 61 0.40 -6.03 6.57
N VAL A 62 -0.43 -5.62 5.61
CA VAL A 62 -0.44 -4.26 5.07
C VAL A 62 -1.64 -3.49 5.62
N ASN A 63 -1.36 -2.45 6.40
CA ASN A 63 -2.37 -1.48 6.82
C ASN A 63 -2.53 -0.42 5.74
N VAL A 64 -3.68 -0.40 5.07
CA VAL A 64 -3.99 0.54 3.99
C VAL A 64 -5.43 1.02 4.11
N GLY A 65 -5.63 2.31 3.83
CA GLY A 65 -6.95 2.89 3.62
C GLY A 65 -7.09 3.31 2.16
N ASP A 66 -8.27 3.07 1.58
CA ASP A 66 -8.55 3.54 0.23
C ASP A 66 -8.54 5.06 0.15
N GLN A 67 -8.14 5.56 -1.01
CA GLN A 67 -7.96 7.00 -1.20
C GLN A 67 -9.15 7.62 -1.89
N PHE A 68 -9.65 8.71 -1.32
CA PHE A 68 -10.61 9.58 -1.96
C PHE A 68 -9.90 10.46 -2.99
N ALA A 69 -10.14 10.19 -4.27
CA ALA A 69 -9.69 11.02 -5.38
C ALA A 69 -10.57 12.28 -5.46
N ARG A 70 -9.93 13.46 -5.41
CA ARG A 70 -10.65 14.74 -5.47
C ARG A 70 -11.24 14.94 -6.86
N ALA A 71 -12.49 15.42 -6.92
CA ALA A 71 -13.17 15.69 -8.19
C ALA A 71 -12.44 16.74 -9.05
N ILE A 72 -11.70 17.67 -8.43
CA ILE A 72 -10.87 18.66 -9.12
C ILE A 72 -9.76 18.00 -9.95
N GLU A 73 -9.20 16.88 -9.47
CA GLU A 73 -8.11 16.16 -10.13
C GLU A 73 -8.64 15.11 -11.13
N PHE A 74 -9.76 14.45 -10.81
CA PHE A 74 -10.26 13.29 -11.57
C PHE A 74 -11.57 13.57 -12.34
N GLY A 75 -12.05 14.81 -12.36
CA GLY A 75 -13.29 15.24 -13.02
C GLY A 75 -14.58 14.74 -12.35
N ARG A 76 -14.48 13.79 -11.42
CA ARG A 76 -15.58 13.24 -10.62
C ARG A 76 -15.05 12.73 -9.28
N TYR A 77 -15.93 12.64 -8.30
CA TYR A 77 -15.62 11.92 -7.07
C TYR A 77 -15.39 10.43 -7.39
N LYS A 78 -14.29 9.88 -6.87
CA LYS A 78 -13.91 8.48 -7.05
C LYS A 78 -13.15 8.02 -5.80
N VAL A 79 -13.32 6.75 -5.44
CA VAL A 79 -12.44 6.07 -4.50
C VAL A 79 -11.44 5.24 -5.31
N ILE A 80 -10.15 5.37 -5.00
CA ILE A 80 -9.09 4.53 -5.53
C ILE A 80 -8.96 3.35 -4.56
N PRO A 81 -9.30 2.11 -4.98
CA PRO A 81 -9.30 0.94 -4.12
C PRO A 81 -7.89 0.38 -3.95
N LEU A 82 -7.04 1.11 -3.21
CA LEU A 82 -5.64 0.75 -2.98
C LEU A 82 -5.52 -0.65 -2.35
N HIS A 83 -6.43 -0.99 -1.43
CA HIS A 83 -6.40 -2.31 -0.78
C HIS A 83 -6.61 -3.45 -1.79
N SER A 84 -7.54 -3.29 -2.74
CA SER A 84 -7.86 -4.33 -3.72
C SER A 84 -6.70 -4.58 -4.67
N GLU A 85 -6.01 -3.52 -5.09
CA GLU A 85 -4.83 -3.63 -5.95
C GLU A 85 -3.67 -4.30 -5.21
N ILE A 86 -3.43 -3.95 -3.94
CA ILE A 86 -2.38 -4.60 -3.13
C ILE A 86 -2.65 -6.10 -2.96
N ILE A 87 -3.92 -6.49 -2.74
CA ILE A 87 -4.31 -7.92 -2.68
C ILE A 87 -3.98 -8.60 -4.01
N ALA A 88 -4.42 -8.03 -5.14
CA ALA A 88 -4.18 -8.61 -6.46
C ALA A 88 -2.67 -8.74 -6.77
N GLN A 89 -1.87 -7.73 -6.41
CA GLN A 89 -0.42 -7.78 -6.54
C GLN A 89 0.20 -8.87 -5.68
N ALA A 90 -0.20 -8.97 -4.41
CA ALA A 90 0.33 -9.97 -3.49
C ALA A 90 0.00 -11.40 -3.97
N GLU A 91 -1.23 -11.65 -4.45
CA GLU A 91 -1.59 -12.96 -5.01
C GLU A 91 -0.81 -13.28 -6.29
N ASN A 92 -0.58 -12.29 -7.16
CA ASN A 92 0.27 -12.48 -8.36
C ASN A 92 1.73 -12.82 -8.02
N ILE A 93 2.23 -12.38 -6.85
CA ILE A 93 3.60 -12.70 -6.39
C ILE A 93 3.68 -14.12 -5.81
N GLY A 94 2.58 -14.64 -5.27
CA GLY A 94 2.52 -15.97 -4.66
C GLY A 94 2.04 -15.99 -3.19
N PHE A 95 1.57 -14.87 -2.65
CA PHE A 95 0.90 -14.87 -1.34
C PHE A 95 -0.53 -15.41 -1.43
N ASP A 96 -1.00 -16.04 -0.37
CA ASP A 96 -2.42 -16.38 -0.18
C ASP A 96 -3.13 -15.26 0.62
N PHE A 97 -4.25 -14.75 0.10
CA PHE A 97 -5.06 -13.78 0.85
C PHE A 97 -5.86 -14.46 1.96
N LEU A 98 -5.48 -14.21 3.22
CA LEU A 98 -6.13 -14.81 4.39
C LEU A 98 -7.36 -14.01 4.90
N GLY A 99 -7.64 -12.84 4.32
CA GLY A 99 -8.72 -11.96 4.75
C GLY A 99 -8.24 -10.62 5.31
N SER A 100 -9.20 -9.78 5.68
CA SER A 100 -8.96 -8.41 6.14
C SER A 100 -9.43 -8.20 7.58
N ILE A 101 -8.63 -7.44 8.34
CA ILE A 101 -9.07 -6.86 9.62
C ILE A 101 -9.51 -5.42 9.34
N ILE A 102 -10.75 -5.08 9.70
CA ILE A 102 -11.27 -3.72 9.51
C ILE A 102 -10.87 -2.84 10.69
N TRP A 103 -9.93 -1.92 10.45
CA TRP A 103 -9.63 -0.87 11.40
C TRP A 103 -10.66 0.27 11.29
N GLN A 104 -11.68 0.25 12.14
CA GLN A 104 -12.66 1.33 12.25
C GLN A 104 -12.05 2.55 12.97
N LYS A 105 -11.18 3.26 12.27
CA LYS A 105 -10.52 4.47 12.78
C LYS A 105 -11.57 5.56 13.03
N LYS A 106 -11.68 6.04 14.28
CA LYS A 106 -12.50 7.22 14.59
C LYS A 106 -11.90 8.43 13.88
N THR A 107 -12.62 8.97 12.91
CA THR A 107 -12.23 10.20 12.21
C THR A 107 -12.50 11.41 13.09
N THR A 108 -11.47 12.21 13.35
CA THR A 108 -11.61 13.59 13.87
C THR A 108 -11.76 14.62 12.75
N MET A 109 -11.81 14.16 11.49
CA MET A 109 -11.97 15.01 10.32
C MET A 109 -13.44 15.46 10.26
N ASN A 110 -13.70 16.68 10.70
CA ASN A 110 -14.95 17.37 10.40
C ASN A 110 -14.97 17.61 8.90
N THR A 111 -15.63 16.75 8.12
CA THR A 111 -15.87 17.01 6.71
C THR A 111 -16.75 18.25 6.63
N THR A 112 -16.18 19.41 6.33
CA THR A 112 -16.93 20.53 5.76
C THR A 112 -17.33 20.08 4.37
N GLY A 113 -18.43 19.33 4.29
CA GLY A 113 -19.02 18.88 3.04
C GLY A 113 -20.00 19.92 2.52
N GLY A 114 -20.01 20.11 1.20
CA GLY A 114 -21.00 20.91 0.47
C GLY A 114 -20.45 22.24 0.01
#